data_AF-A0A816GAI1-F1
#
_entry.id   AF-A0A816GAI1-F1
#
_cell.length_a   1.000
_cell.length_b   1.000
_cell.length_c   1.000
_cell.angle_alpha   90.00
_cell.angle_beta   90.00
_cell.angle_gamma   90.00
#
_symmetry.space_group_name_H-M   'P 1'
#
loop_
_entity.id
_entity.type
_entity.pdbx_description
1 polymer ?
#
loop_
_entity_poly.entity_id
_entity_poly.type
_entity_poly.pdbx_seq_one_letter_code
_entity_poly.pdbx_strand_id
1 'polypeptide(L)'
;IAFVYFGPQPPPLPPQRKILMEKFVESFNKMAKIFRLGPIQTIQKDTVYLSEKEQDREQNLNSIEKCFRIRKEQKCELVICIMDSHWNELRPSIKLNGTVKYGIVTQCLLYSKLEEQMDRFQRTQRGHPDRILDNMCENLLRKINFKMQGINTKVELPIRTTNGIVASATSKTEDIWQFMGADVIHPVCRQDKPSIAAVVGSGDAVCSTSAVRICKQWPRNGKCAIEAIVELKQMVTELLEYYREANSRLPNKIVFYRDGVDDGQFSRVLNFEIPQIKQAFQDVYVKEPSPLLTFIVVKKRHHTRFFVLDHNNKTANIPPGLVVDTDVVHPGQFSFFLNSHKALQGTNRPALYHVLYDEIHFTADELQLLTYYLCFTDPRSSTSEAIPSLVHQADLAASNARDLFPERDTSTNDGYAADALEEPSLNDVVTEHLSVHEDMRDTPHFG
;
A
#
# COMPACT_ATOMS: atom_id res chain seq x y z
N ILE A 1 -23.18 6.66 4.34
CA ILE A 1 -22.08 6.02 5.12
C ILE A 1 -22.71 5.15 6.20
N ALA A 2 -22.23 3.93 6.42
CA ALA A 2 -22.73 3.04 7.47
C ALA A 2 -21.66 2.73 8.52
N PHE A 3 -22.05 2.72 9.80
CA PHE A 3 -21.24 2.18 10.90
C PHE A 3 -21.82 0.82 11.26
N VAL A 4 -21.02 -0.22 11.04
CA VAL A 4 -21.41 -1.60 11.34
C VAL A 4 -20.51 -2.13 12.43
N TYR A 5 -21.11 -2.41 13.58
CA TYR A 5 -20.43 -3.08 14.67
C TYR A 5 -20.65 -4.60 14.58
N PHE A 6 -19.56 -5.35 14.51
CA PHE A 6 -19.56 -6.81 14.52
C PHE A 6 -19.27 -7.27 15.94
N GLY A 7 -20.33 -7.63 16.66
CA GLY A 7 -20.31 -7.92 18.09
C GLY A 7 -20.63 -9.38 18.43
N PRO A 8 -20.34 -9.83 19.65
CA PRO A 8 -20.66 -11.19 20.09
C PRO A 8 -22.17 -11.40 20.29
N GLN A 9 -22.66 -12.61 19.98
CA GLN A 9 -23.96 -13.11 20.43
C GLN A 9 -23.87 -13.70 21.85
N PRO A 10 -24.93 -13.58 22.68
CA PRO A 10 -26.22 -12.97 22.39
C PRO A 10 -26.25 -11.44 22.65
N PRO A 11 -27.16 -10.69 22.00
CA PRO A 11 -27.48 -9.32 22.39
C PRO A 11 -28.04 -9.25 23.83
N PRO A 12 -28.00 -8.08 24.49
CA PRO A 12 -27.48 -6.79 24.02
C PRO A 12 -25.99 -6.57 24.31
N LEU A 13 -25.40 -5.56 23.67
CA LEU A 13 -24.04 -5.10 23.96
C LEU A 13 -23.90 -4.62 25.42
N PRO A 14 -22.78 -4.92 26.10
CA PRO A 14 -22.50 -4.36 27.42
C PRO A 14 -22.57 -2.82 27.43
N PRO A 15 -23.15 -2.19 28.47
CA PRO A 15 -23.37 -0.73 28.51
C PRO A 15 -22.10 0.10 28.28
N GLN A 16 -20.97 -0.34 28.84
CA GLN A 16 -19.68 0.33 28.68
C GLN A 16 -19.23 0.39 27.22
N ARG A 17 -19.44 -0.68 26.46
CA ARG A 17 -19.12 -0.73 25.02
C ARG A 17 -19.98 0.23 24.22
N LYS A 18 -21.27 0.30 24.53
CA LYS A 18 -22.20 1.23 23.88
C LYS A 18 -21.77 2.68 24.09
N ILE A 19 -21.41 3.05 25.32
CA ILE A 19 -20.92 4.40 25.66
C ILE A 19 -19.66 4.75 24.88
N LEU A 20 -18.69 3.83 24.81
CA LEU A 20 -17.46 4.07 24.05
C LEU A 20 -17.72 4.24 22.55
N MET A 21 -18.59 3.41 21.98
CA MET A 21 -18.99 3.54 20.58
C MET A 21 -19.69 4.87 20.28
N GLU A 22 -20.55 5.34 21.18
CA GLU A 22 -21.20 6.64 21.04
C GLU A 22 -20.18 7.79 21.06
N LYS A 23 -19.23 7.77 22.01
CA LYS A 23 -18.13 8.75 22.07
C LYS A 23 -17.25 8.72 20.83
N PHE A 24 -16.92 7.53 20.33
CA PHE A 24 -16.14 7.39 19.11
C PHE A 24 -16.88 7.99 17.90
N VAL A 25 -18.17 7.70 17.74
CA VAL A 25 -18.98 8.28 16.64
C VAL A 25 -19.09 9.80 16.76
N GLU A 26 -19.19 10.34 17.98
CA GLU A 26 -19.20 11.78 18.22
C GLU A 26 -17.88 12.44 17.80
N SER A 27 -16.75 11.90 18.26
CA SER A 27 -15.40 12.36 17.88
C SER A 27 -15.17 12.23 16.36
N PHE A 28 -15.60 11.12 15.75
CA PHE A 28 -15.54 10.92 14.31
C PHE A 28 -16.32 11.99 13.55
N ASN A 29 -17.56 12.27 13.96
CA ASN A 29 -18.38 13.29 13.32
C ASN A 29 -17.79 14.69 13.48
N LYS A 30 -17.25 15.01 14.65
CA LYS A 30 -16.54 16.25 14.91
C LYS A 30 -15.35 16.40 13.97
N MET A 31 -14.48 15.38 13.91
CA MET A 31 -13.29 15.41 13.06
C MET A 31 -13.66 15.43 11.57
N ALA A 32 -14.66 14.66 11.13
CA ALA A 32 -15.09 14.67 9.74
C ALA A 32 -15.57 16.05 9.27
N LYS A 33 -16.26 16.81 10.15
CA LYS A 33 -16.63 18.21 9.88
C LYS A 33 -15.40 19.10 9.74
N ILE A 34 -14.39 18.93 10.60
CA ILE A 34 -13.13 19.69 10.55
C ILE A 34 -12.40 19.42 9.23
N PHE A 35 -12.34 18.15 8.82
CA PHE A 35 -11.72 17.70 7.57
C PHE A 35 -12.55 18.01 6.33
N ARG A 36 -13.73 18.65 6.46
CA ARG A 36 -14.64 19.00 5.37
C ARG A 36 -14.98 17.83 4.44
N LEU A 37 -14.99 16.61 4.99
CA LEU A 37 -15.61 15.50 4.29
C LEU A 37 -17.07 15.89 4.05
N GLY A 38 -17.56 15.70 2.82
CA GLY A 38 -18.91 16.10 2.40
C GLY A 38 -19.98 15.65 3.40
N PRO A 39 -21.21 16.22 3.33
CA PRO A 39 -22.23 15.93 4.34
C PRO A 39 -22.37 14.42 4.51
N ILE A 40 -21.96 13.91 5.68
CA ILE A 40 -22.15 12.51 6.08
C ILE A 40 -23.66 12.35 6.24
N GLN A 41 -24.36 12.13 5.13
CA GLN A 41 -25.79 11.91 5.13
C GLN A 41 -26.02 10.57 5.83
N THR A 42 -26.58 10.68 7.02
CA THR A 42 -27.15 9.63 7.86
C THR A 42 -26.21 8.45 8.12
N ILE A 43 -25.52 8.49 9.27
CA ILE A 43 -24.86 7.30 9.83
C ILE A 43 -25.95 6.30 10.20
N GLN A 44 -26.13 5.29 9.37
CA GLN A 44 -26.85 4.10 9.78
C GLN A 44 -25.94 3.33 10.74
N LYS A 45 -26.33 3.29 12.02
CA LYS A 45 -25.71 2.43 13.02
C LYS A 45 -26.39 1.08 12.95
N ASP A 46 -25.66 0.03 12.64
CA ASP A 46 -26.17 -1.33 12.71
C ASP A 46 -25.21 -2.22 13.51
N THR A 47 -25.77 -3.28 14.08
CA THR A 47 -25.00 -4.32 14.78
C THR A 47 -25.26 -5.67 14.13
N VAL A 48 -24.20 -6.28 13.62
CA VAL A 48 -24.22 -7.66 13.16
C VAL A 48 -23.67 -8.51 14.29
N TYR A 49 -24.52 -9.37 14.86
CA TYR A 49 -24.12 -10.25 15.93
C TYR A 49 -23.55 -11.56 15.37
N LEU A 50 -22.33 -11.88 15.76
CA LEU A 50 -21.59 -13.08 15.35
C LEU A 50 -21.54 -14.08 16.51
N SER A 51 -21.76 -15.37 16.21
CA SER A 51 -21.69 -16.44 17.20
C SER A 51 -20.24 -16.82 17.47
N GLU A 52 -19.86 -16.97 18.74
CA GLU A 52 -18.53 -17.41 19.21
C GLU A 52 -18.22 -18.88 18.92
N LYS A 53 -19.22 -19.68 18.53
CA LYS A 53 -19.01 -21.11 18.25
C LYS A 53 -18.39 -21.27 16.86
N GLU A 54 -17.29 -22.03 16.79
CA GLU A 54 -16.59 -22.32 15.54
C GLU A 54 -17.50 -22.99 14.48
N GLN A 55 -18.45 -23.82 14.94
CA GLN A 55 -19.47 -24.46 14.08
C GLN A 55 -20.37 -23.46 13.35
N ASP A 56 -20.52 -22.23 13.87
CA ASP A 56 -21.39 -21.20 13.30
C ASP A 56 -20.62 -20.26 12.34
N ARG A 57 -19.37 -20.59 11.99
CA ARG A 57 -18.53 -19.75 11.10
C ARG A 57 -19.21 -19.46 9.76
N GLU A 58 -19.85 -20.44 9.14
CA GLU A 58 -20.58 -20.24 7.88
C GLU A 58 -21.77 -19.29 8.06
N GLN A 59 -22.49 -19.39 9.18
CA GLN A 59 -23.55 -18.47 9.54
C GLN A 59 -23.03 -17.03 9.74
N ASN A 60 -21.85 -16.88 10.36
CA ASN A 60 -21.18 -15.59 10.51
C ASN A 60 -20.81 -14.98 9.15
N LEU A 61 -20.27 -15.78 8.23
CA LEU A 61 -19.96 -15.36 6.85
C LEU A 61 -21.22 -14.92 6.09
N ASN A 62 -22.31 -15.70 6.18
CA ASN A 62 -23.60 -15.37 5.59
C ASN A 62 -24.20 -14.07 6.16
N SER A 63 -23.98 -13.82 7.45
CA SER A 63 -24.43 -12.58 8.12
C SER A 63 -23.66 -11.35 7.63
N ILE A 64 -22.34 -11.49 7.41
CA ILE A 64 -21.51 -10.45 6.81
C ILE A 64 -21.97 -10.16 5.38
N GLU A 65 -22.15 -11.20 4.56
CA GLU A 65 -22.60 -11.03 3.17
C GLU A 65 -23.98 -10.38 3.07
N LYS A 66 -24.94 -10.83 3.89
CA LYS A 66 -26.27 -10.20 3.99
C LYS A 66 -26.17 -8.73 4.37
N CYS A 67 -25.26 -8.37 5.29
CA CYS A 67 -25.01 -7.00 5.67
C CYS A 67 -24.62 -6.17 4.43
N PHE A 68 -23.59 -6.59 3.68
CA PHE A 68 -23.12 -5.86 2.50
C PHE A 68 -24.16 -5.77 1.37
N ARG A 69 -24.94 -6.82 1.14
CA ARG A 69 -26.05 -6.80 0.17
C ARG A 69 -27.05 -5.67 0.45
N ILE A 70 -27.51 -5.57 1.71
CA ILE A 70 -28.42 -4.50 2.14
C ILE A 70 -27.79 -3.12 1.93
N ARG A 71 -26.47 -2.99 2.13
CA ARG A 71 -25.78 -1.69 1.99
C ARG A 71 -25.64 -1.28 0.53
N LYS A 72 -25.46 -2.24 -0.38
CA LYS A 72 -25.50 -1.96 -1.83
C LYS A 72 -26.89 -1.49 -2.25
N GLU A 73 -27.95 -2.15 -1.78
CA GLU A 73 -29.35 -1.74 -2.04
C GLU A 73 -29.63 -0.31 -1.52
N GLN A 74 -29.05 0.04 -0.37
CA GLN A 74 -29.13 1.38 0.22
C GLN A 74 -28.19 2.42 -0.41
N LYS A 75 -27.43 2.04 -1.45
CA LYS A 75 -26.42 2.91 -2.11
C LYS A 75 -25.39 3.48 -1.13
N CYS A 76 -24.95 2.67 -0.17
CA CYS A 76 -23.87 3.05 0.73
C CYS A 76 -22.52 3.03 0.01
N GLU A 77 -21.80 4.15 0.01
CA GLU A 77 -20.47 4.26 -0.60
C GLU A 77 -19.34 3.77 0.34
N LEU A 78 -19.54 3.91 1.66
CA LEU A 78 -18.56 3.57 2.69
C LEU A 78 -19.21 2.84 3.87
N VAL A 79 -18.55 1.76 4.30
CA VAL A 79 -18.86 1.01 5.52
C VAL A 79 -17.66 1.04 6.47
N ILE A 80 -17.87 1.57 7.67
CA ILE A 80 -16.90 1.53 8.77
C ILE A 80 -17.24 0.30 9.62
N CYS A 81 -16.37 -0.71 9.57
CA CYS A 81 -16.55 -1.99 10.24
C CYS A 81 -15.78 -1.99 11.56
N ILE A 82 -16.49 -1.92 12.69
CA ILE A 82 -15.88 -2.03 14.02
C ILE A 82 -16.01 -3.49 14.46
N MET A 83 -14.89 -4.13 14.82
CA MET A 83 -14.87 -5.56 15.14
C MET A 83 -14.02 -5.84 16.38
N ASP A 84 -14.42 -6.83 17.16
CA ASP A 84 -13.56 -7.35 18.22
C ASP A 84 -12.36 -8.11 17.66
N SER A 85 -11.24 -8.07 18.37
CA SER A 85 -9.98 -8.72 17.94
C SER A 85 -10.11 -10.23 17.78
N HIS A 86 -11.05 -10.84 18.50
CA HIS A 86 -11.42 -12.25 18.34
C HIS A 86 -11.91 -12.57 16.92
N TRP A 87 -12.62 -11.62 16.29
CA TRP A 87 -13.20 -11.77 14.95
C TRP A 87 -12.29 -11.24 13.82
N ASN A 88 -11.03 -10.93 14.11
CA ASN A 88 -10.12 -10.38 13.11
C ASN A 88 -9.88 -11.36 11.93
N GLU A 89 -10.03 -12.66 12.16
CA GLU A 89 -9.99 -13.69 11.11
C GLU A 89 -11.11 -13.55 10.05
N LEU A 90 -12.20 -12.85 10.37
CA LEU A 90 -13.31 -12.58 9.44
C LEU A 90 -13.10 -11.29 8.64
N ARG A 91 -12.04 -10.51 8.93
CA ARG A 91 -11.69 -9.30 8.18
C ARG A 91 -11.53 -9.55 6.68
N PRO A 92 -10.89 -10.64 6.21
CA PRO A 92 -10.87 -10.99 4.79
C PRO A 92 -12.25 -11.08 4.15
N SER A 93 -13.23 -11.70 4.83
CA SER A 93 -14.60 -11.80 4.31
C SER A 93 -15.27 -10.44 4.13
N ILE A 94 -15.07 -9.52 5.08
CA ILE A 94 -15.54 -8.13 4.96
C ILE A 94 -14.90 -7.46 3.74
N LYS A 95 -13.58 -7.65 3.58
CA LYS A 95 -12.83 -7.05 2.47
C LYS A 95 -13.22 -7.64 1.12
N LEU A 96 -13.50 -8.94 1.04
CA LEU A 96 -13.98 -9.62 -0.16
C LEU A 96 -15.37 -9.11 -0.56
N ASN A 97 -16.31 -9.03 0.40
CA ASN A 97 -17.64 -8.52 0.15
C ASN A 97 -17.60 -7.05 -0.32
N GLY A 98 -16.82 -6.20 0.35
CA GLY A 98 -16.69 -4.80 -0.06
C GLY A 98 -15.99 -4.62 -1.42
N THR A 99 -14.78 -5.15 -1.56
CA THR A 99 -13.88 -4.83 -2.69
C THR A 99 -14.23 -5.60 -3.95
N VAL A 100 -14.61 -6.88 -3.82
CA VAL A 100 -14.77 -7.79 -4.97
C VAL A 100 -16.23 -7.99 -5.32
N LYS A 101 -17.10 -8.25 -4.33
CA LYS A 101 -18.51 -8.60 -4.60
C LYS A 101 -19.41 -7.40 -4.85
N TYR A 102 -19.38 -6.38 -3.98
CA TYR A 102 -20.39 -5.31 -3.97
C TYR A 102 -19.87 -3.93 -4.38
N GLY A 103 -18.55 -3.73 -4.47
CA GLY A 103 -17.97 -2.44 -4.83
C GLY A 103 -18.29 -1.35 -3.79
N ILE A 104 -18.03 -1.64 -2.52
CA ILE A 104 -18.25 -0.72 -1.40
C ILE A 104 -16.94 -0.49 -0.66
N VAL A 105 -16.59 0.76 -0.43
CA VAL A 105 -15.39 1.12 0.32
C VAL A 105 -15.54 0.66 1.77
N THR A 106 -14.52 -0.03 2.30
CA THR A 106 -14.52 -0.54 3.67
C THR A 106 -13.35 -0.01 4.49
N GLN A 107 -13.65 0.41 5.72
CA GLN A 107 -12.64 0.73 6.72
C GLN A 107 -12.88 -0.06 8.00
N CYS A 108 -11.97 -1.00 8.30
CA CYS A 108 -12.05 -1.79 9.52
C CYS A 108 -11.34 -1.07 10.69
N LEU A 109 -11.88 -1.21 11.89
CA LEU A 109 -11.31 -0.74 13.15
C LEU A 109 -11.48 -1.85 14.21
N LEU A 110 -10.38 -2.22 14.87
CA LEU A 110 -10.46 -3.14 15.99
C LEU A 110 -10.97 -2.40 17.22
N TYR A 111 -12.00 -2.95 17.87
CA TYR A 111 -12.57 -2.40 19.11
C TYR A 111 -11.52 -2.34 20.23
N SER A 112 -10.64 -3.34 20.33
CA SER A 112 -9.56 -3.34 21.33
C SER A 112 -8.61 -2.15 21.18
N LYS A 113 -8.46 -1.59 19.96
CA LYS A 113 -7.62 -0.40 19.76
C LYS A 113 -8.26 0.86 20.35
N LEU A 114 -9.59 0.94 20.38
CA LEU A 114 -10.30 2.01 21.08
C LEU A 114 -10.12 1.88 22.60
N GLU A 115 -10.26 0.66 23.13
CA GLU A 115 -10.04 0.38 24.56
C GLU A 115 -8.59 0.72 24.97
N GLU A 116 -7.60 0.23 24.23
CA GLU A 116 -6.18 0.50 24.49
C GLU A 116 -5.86 2.00 24.58
N GLN A 117 -6.46 2.83 23.73
CA GLN A 117 -6.24 4.28 23.78
C GLN A 117 -6.91 4.93 25.00
N MET A 118 -8.10 4.47 25.37
CA MET A 118 -8.76 4.93 26.60
C MET A 118 -8.00 4.51 27.86
N ASP A 119 -7.49 3.29 27.90
CA ASP A 119 -6.67 2.79 29.00
C ASP A 119 -5.35 3.55 29.13
N ARG A 120 -4.69 3.84 27.99
CA ARG A 120 -3.47 4.68 27.98
C ARG A 120 -3.73 6.06 28.55
N PHE A 121 -4.87 6.66 28.23
CA PHE A 121 -5.27 7.93 28.83
C PHE A 121 -5.40 7.81 30.35
N GLN A 122 -6.16 6.81 30.83
CA GLN A 122 -6.37 6.60 32.26
C GLN A 122 -5.06 6.40 33.03
N ARG A 123 -4.09 5.67 32.45
CA ARG A 123 -2.79 5.40 33.09
C ARG A 123 -1.85 6.60 33.07
N THR A 124 -1.79 7.34 31.97
CA THR A 124 -0.78 8.39 31.79
C THR A 124 -1.26 9.77 32.22
N GLN A 125 -2.57 10.01 32.24
CA GLN A 125 -3.19 11.33 32.44
C GLN A 125 -2.60 12.42 31.50
N ARG A 126 -1.96 12.01 30.40
CA ARG A 126 -1.33 12.91 29.43
C ARG A 126 -2.30 13.19 28.29
N GLY A 127 -2.71 14.45 28.16
CA GLY A 127 -3.64 14.92 27.14
C GLY A 127 -5.08 15.01 27.65
N HIS A 128 -6.04 15.13 26.74
CA HIS A 128 -7.47 15.11 27.03
C HIS A 128 -8.06 13.84 26.36
N PRO A 129 -9.01 13.11 26.97
CA PRO A 129 -9.52 11.86 26.42
C PRO A 129 -10.12 12.08 25.02
N ASP A 130 -10.84 13.20 24.83
CA ASP A 130 -11.38 13.57 23.53
C ASP A 130 -10.28 13.79 22.48
N ARG A 131 -9.13 14.36 22.87
CA ARG A 131 -8.01 14.60 21.95
C ARG A 131 -7.38 13.29 21.47
N ILE A 132 -7.40 12.25 22.30
CA ILE A 132 -6.85 10.93 21.92
C ILE A 132 -7.77 10.25 20.90
N LEU A 133 -9.09 10.29 21.13
CA LEU A 133 -10.07 9.81 20.15
C LEU A 133 -10.03 10.64 18.87
N ASP A 134 -9.88 11.97 18.97
CA ASP A 134 -9.77 12.87 17.83
C ASP A 134 -8.54 12.54 16.98
N ASN A 135 -7.37 12.28 17.59
CA ASN A 135 -6.16 11.87 16.87
C ASN A 135 -6.33 10.51 16.17
N MET A 136 -7.03 9.55 16.81
CA MET A 136 -7.35 8.28 16.16
C MET A 136 -8.28 8.49 14.97
N CYS A 137 -9.31 9.32 15.15
CA CYS A 137 -10.26 9.66 14.09
C CYS A 137 -9.54 10.38 12.94
N GLU A 138 -8.60 11.29 13.19
CA GLU A 138 -7.79 11.91 12.15
C GLU A 138 -7.07 10.86 11.28
N ASN A 139 -6.35 9.93 11.89
CA ASN A 139 -5.63 8.88 11.15
C ASN A 139 -6.61 7.97 10.37
N LEU A 140 -7.78 7.69 10.94
CA LEU A 140 -8.83 6.92 10.27
C LEU A 140 -9.41 7.66 9.07
N LEU A 141 -9.69 8.96 9.24
CA LEU A 141 -10.24 9.82 8.21
C LEU A 141 -9.26 10.03 7.07
N ARG A 142 -7.95 10.11 7.33
CA ARG A 142 -6.92 10.11 6.28
C ARG A 142 -7.04 8.88 5.37
N LYS A 143 -7.14 7.68 5.96
CA LYS A 143 -7.32 6.43 5.21
C LYS A 143 -8.65 6.40 4.44
N ILE A 144 -9.73 6.88 5.05
CA ILE A 144 -11.04 6.95 4.41
C ILE A 144 -11.01 7.91 3.23
N ASN A 145 -10.49 9.12 3.42
CA ASN A 145 -10.41 10.12 2.35
C ASN A 145 -9.61 9.58 1.16
N PHE A 146 -8.47 8.94 1.43
CA PHE A 146 -7.66 8.30 0.38
C PHE A 146 -8.43 7.22 -0.39
N LYS A 147 -9.15 6.33 0.30
CA LYS A 147 -9.97 5.30 -0.34
C LYS A 147 -11.13 5.86 -1.17
N MET A 148 -11.67 6.99 -0.73
CA MET A 148 -12.70 7.75 -1.45
C MET A 148 -12.09 8.65 -2.54
N GLN A 149 -10.82 8.44 -2.90
CA GLN A 149 -10.07 9.19 -3.92
C GLN A 149 -9.91 10.70 -3.60
N GLY A 150 -10.06 11.07 -2.34
CA GLY A 150 -9.80 12.42 -1.84
C GLY A 150 -8.31 12.65 -1.57
N ILE A 151 -7.90 13.91 -1.66
CA ILE A 151 -6.50 14.34 -1.50
C ILE A 151 -6.28 14.88 -0.09
N ASN A 152 -5.39 14.24 0.69
CA ASN A 152 -5.08 14.68 2.06
C ASN A 152 -3.96 15.73 2.11
N THR A 153 -2.91 15.53 1.32
CA THR A 153 -1.72 16.38 1.32
C THR A 153 -1.13 16.37 -0.08
N LYS A 154 -0.63 17.52 -0.52
CA LYS A 154 0.16 17.63 -1.74
C LYS A 154 1.55 18.07 -1.33
N VAL A 155 2.55 17.28 -1.70
CA VAL A 155 3.95 17.68 -1.55
C VAL A 155 4.27 18.55 -2.75
N GLU A 156 4.66 19.79 -2.52
CA GLU A 156 5.34 20.55 -3.56
C GLU A 156 6.70 19.89 -3.78
N LEU A 157 6.95 19.38 -5.00
CA LEU A 157 8.25 18.81 -5.37
C LEU A 157 9.07 19.92 -6.03
N PRO A 158 9.88 20.71 -5.28
CA PRO A 158 10.58 21.88 -5.82
C PRO A 158 11.77 21.51 -6.70
N ILE A 159 11.82 20.29 -7.24
CA ILE A 159 13.00 19.81 -7.96
C ILE A 159 12.99 20.43 -9.35
N ARG A 160 13.91 21.38 -9.55
CA ARG A 160 14.39 21.75 -10.87
C ARG A 160 15.43 20.70 -11.25
N THR A 161 15.05 19.73 -12.07
CA THR A 161 16.07 18.95 -12.77
C THR A 161 16.75 19.82 -13.82
N THR A 162 18.00 19.51 -14.13
CA THR A 162 18.73 19.96 -15.32
C THR A 162 17.90 19.81 -16.59
N ASN A 163 16.95 18.86 -16.60
CA ASN A 163 16.00 18.58 -17.68
C ASN A 163 14.56 19.10 -17.45
N GLY A 164 14.31 20.03 -16.51
CA GLY A 164 12.98 20.65 -16.27
C GLY A 164 12.47 20.59 -14.82
N ILE A 165 11.30 21.17 -14.51
CA ILE A 165 10.70 21.09 -13.17
C ILE A 165 9.97 19.74 -13.01
N VAL A 166 10.30 18.99 -11.96
CA VAL A 166 9.75 17.63 -11.70
C VAL A 166 8.27 17.66 -11.34
N ALA A 167 7.79 18.69 -10.64
CA ALA A 167 6.37 18.97 -10.55
C ALA A 167 6.14 20.39 -10.06
N SER A 168 5.23 21.11 -10.72
CA SER A 168 4.54 22.22 -10.08
C SER A 168 3.06 22.09 -10.39
N ALA A 169 2.23 22.15 -9.35
CA ALA A 169 0.77 22.09 -9.46
C ALA A 169 0.19 23.21 -10.36
N THR A 170 0.99 24.24 -10.67
CA THR A 170 0.59 25.42 -11.44
C THR A 170 1.34 25.56 -12.77
N SER A 171 2.28 24.65 -13.07
CA SER A 171 3.16 24.79 -14.23
C SER A 171 2.62 24.04 -15.46
N LYS A 172 2.34 24.78 -16.53
CA LYS A 172 2.24 24.28 -17.90
C LYS A 172 3.62 23.86 -18.44
N THR A 173 4.41 23.12 -17.67
CA THR A 173 5.67 22.54 -18.18
C THR A 173 5.34 21.37 -19.10
N GLU A 174 6.12 21.23 -20.16
CA GLU A 174 6.03 20.14 -21.14
C GLU A 174 6.31 18.77 -20.51
N ASP A 175 6.96 18.73 -19.35
CA ASP A 175 7.27 17.50 -18.62
C ASP A 175 6.11 17.00 -17.75
N ILE A 176 5.77 15.73 -17.95
CA ILE A 176 4.63 15.05 -17.36
C ILE A 176 5.16 13.77 -16.71
N TRP A 177 5.20 13.79 -15.38
CA TRP A 177 5.81 12.73 -14.59
C TRP A 177 4.76 11.75 -14.08
N GLN A 178 5.11 10.46 -14.13
CA GLN A 178 4.42 9.41 -13.39
C GLN A 178 5.44 8.62 -12.58
N PHE A 179 5.13 8.43 -11.31
CA PHE A 179 5.89 7.58 -10.39
C PHE A 179 5.17 6.25 -10.22
N MET A 180 5.94 5.16 -10.20
CA MET A 180 5.43 3.81 -9.98
C MET A 180 6.22 3.10 -8.87
N GLY A 181 5.55 2.23 -8.13
CA GLY A 181 6.14 1.39 -7.09
C GLY A 181 5.69 -0.06 -7.23
N ALA A 182 6.59 -1.01 -7.01
CA ALA A 182 6.27 -2.43 -7.15
C ALA A 182 6.93 -3.29 -6.07
N ASP A 183 6.19 -4.28 -5.57
CA ASP A 183 6.65 -5.28 -4.60
C ASP A 183 6.12 -6.66 -5.00
N VAL A 184 6.86 -7.69 -4.59
CA VAL A 184 6.44 -9.09 -4.70
C VAL A 184 6.54 -9.72 -3.33
N ILE A 185 5.43 -10.32 -2.88
CA ILE A 185 5.44 -11.11 -1.66
C ILE A 185 5.44 -12.59 -2.00
N HIS A 186 6.22 -13.33 -1.21
CA HIS A 186 6.29 -14.77 -1.30
C HIS A 186 5.58 -15.43 -0.11
N PRO A 187 5.06 -16.65 -0.31
CA PRO A 187 4.64 -17.46 0.82
C PRO A 187 5.84 -17.88 1.67
N VAL A 188 5.56 -18.29 2.90
CA VAL A 188 6.58 -18.95 3.73
C VAL A 188 7.00 -20.24 3.02
N CYS A 189 8.32 -20.45 2.91
CA CYS A 189 8.95 -21.54 2.18
C CYS A 189 8.22 -22.88 2.37
N ARG A 190 8.02 -23.63 1.27
CA ARG A 190 7.35 -24.95 1.20
C ARG A 190 5.82 -24.96 1.35
N GLN A 191 5.17 -23.80 1.31
CA GLN A 191 3.72 -23.72 1.08
C GLN A 191 3.44 -23.74 -0.42
N ASP A 192 2.42 -24.49 -0.83
CA ASP A 192 1.90 -24.47 -2.20
C ASP A 192 1.01 -23.24 -2.36
N LYS A 193 1.66 -22.09 -2.56
CA LYS A 193 1.04 -20.77 -2.62
C LYS A 193 1.76 -19.93 -3.67
N PRO A 194 1.06 -19.02 -4.37
CA PRO A 194 1.63 -18.17 -5.37
C PRO A 194 2.43 -17.05 -4.74
N SER A 195 3.36 -16.53 -5.52
CA SER A 195 3.90 -15.20 -5.26
C SER A 195 2.88 -14.16 -5.74
N ILE A 196 2.71 -13.06 -5.00
CA ILE A 196 1.76 -12.00 -5.37
C ILE A 196 2.55 -10.74 -5.70
N ALA A 197 2.47 -10.31 -6.95
CA ALA A 197 3.04 -9.06 -7.43
C ALA A 197 2.00 -7.94 -7.38
N ALA A 198 2.40 -6.77 -6.89
CA ALA A 198 1.60 -5.56 -6.95
C ALA A 198 2.40 -4.43 -7.56
N VAL A 199 1.76 -3.65 -8.44
CA VAL A 199 2.34 -2.45 -9.05
C VAL A 199 1.36 -1.30 -8.85
N VAL A 200 1.86 -0.21 -8.29
CA VAL A 200 1.11 1.01 -8.00
C VAL A 200 1.60 2.10 -8.93
N GLY A 201 0.68 2.82 -9.57
CA GLY A 201 0.97 3.99 -10.37
C GLY A 201 0.30 5.23 -9.77
N SER A 202 1.07 6.31 -9.64
CA SER A 202 0.52 7.64 -9.29
C SER A 202 -0.39 8.16 -10.40
N GLY A 203 -1.44 8.89 -10.03
CA GLY A 203 -2.36 9.56 -10.95
C GLY A 203 -1.91 10.96 -11.35
N ASP A 204 -0.92 11.53 -10.66
CA ASP A 204 -0.31 12.82 -10.99
C ASP A 204 1.16 12.91 -10.54
N ALA A 205 1.83 13.99 -10.94
CA ALA A 205 3.24 14.23 -10.62
C ALA A 205 3.51 14.56 -9.14
N VAL A 206 2.49 14.67 -8.29
CA VAL A 206 2.65 14.91 -6.83
C VAL A 206 2.15 13.74 -6.00
N CYS A 207 1.87 12.59 -6.64
CA CYS A 207 1.36 11.38 -6.03
C CYS A 207 0.10 11.59 -5.18
N SER A 208 -0.80 12.51 -5.59
CA SER A 208 -2.01 12.83 -4.82
C SER A 208 -3.05 11.71 -4.86
N THR A 209 -3.04 10.94 -5.95
CA THR A 209 -3.89 9.77 -6.18
C THR A 209 -3.01 8.64 -6.70
N SER A 210 -3.47 7.40 -6.52
CA SER A 210 -2.80 6.22 -7.06
C SER A 210 -3.79 5.11 -7.34
N ALA A 211 -3.48 4.35 -8.38
CA ALA A 211 -4.14 3.09 -8.71
C ALA A 211 -3.15 1.95 -8.59
N VAL A 212 -3.66 0.73 -8.48
CA VAL A 212 -2.84 -0.46 -8.28
C VAL A 212 -3.38 -1.61 -9.10
N ARG A 213 -2.45 -2.43 -9.57
CA ARG A 213 -2.72 -3.69 -10.27
C ARG A 213 -2.05 -4.81 -9.48
N ILE A 214 -2.68 -5.97 -9.43
CA ILE A 214 -2.18 -7.14 -8.69
C ILE A 214 -2.28 -8.39 -9.56
N CYS A 215 -1.22 -9.19 -9.53
CA CYS A 215 -1.15 -10.48 -10.21
C CYS A 215 -0.66 -11.56 -9.24
N LYS A 216 -1.34 -12.70 -9.19
CA LYS A 216 -0.81 -13.93 -8.61
C LYS A 216 0.07 -14.64 -9.63
N GLN A 217 1.14 -15.26 -9.16
CA GLN A 217 2.15 -15.91 -9.98
C GLN A 217 2.43 -17.31 -9.43
N TRP A 218 2.01 -18.32 -10.19
CA TRP A 218 2.08 -19.72 -9.81
C TRP A 218 3.23 -20.43 -10.53
N PRO A 219 4.22 -20.97 -9.80
CA PRO A 219 5.20 -21.87 -10.40
C PRO A 219 4.54 -23.18 -10.84
N ARG A 220 4.67 -23.62 -12.11
CA ARG A 220 4.11 -24.91 -12.56
C ARG A 220 4.77 -26.14 -11.93
N ASN A 221 6.07 -26.07 -11.63
CA ASN A 221 6.88 -27.26 -11.34
C ASN A 221 7.38 -27.36 -9.89
N GLY A 222 6.80 -26.61 -8.94
CA GLY A 222 7.23 -26.72 -7.54
C GLY A 222 6.79 -25.56 -6.65
N LYS A 223 7.38 -25.47 -5.46
CA LYS A 223 7.03 -24.51 -4.41
C LYS A 223 7.99 -23.31 -4.35
N CYS A 224 8.52 -22.89 -5.50
CA CYS A 224 9.54 -21.83 -5.56
C CYS A 224 8.90 -20.44 -5.60
N ALA A 225 9.51 -19.51 -4.86
CA ALA A 225 9.24 -18.09 -4.97
C ALA A 225 9.59 -17.58 -6.39
N ILE A 226 8.77 -16.67 -6.91
CA ILE A 226 8.99 -16.02 -8.21
C ILE A 226 9.13 -14.53 -7.95
N GLU A 227 10.37 -14.05 -7.80
CA GLU A 227 10.64 -12.62 -7.52
C GLU A 227 10.34 -11.73 -8.72
N ALA A 228 10.57 -12.22 -9.94
CA ALA A 228 10.28 -11.44 -11.13
C ALA A 228 8.77 -11.23 -11.33
N ILE A 229 8.40 -10.04 -11.80
CA ILE A 229 7.01 -9.73 -12.16
C ILE A 229 6.76 -10.18 -13.61
N VAL A 230 6.00 -11.26 -13.78
CA VAL A 230 5.71 -11.91 -15.07
C VAL A 230 4.74 -11.11 -15.93
N GLU A 231 3.71 -10.51 -15.33
CA GLU A 231 2.69 -9.70 -16.05
C GLU A 231 2.95 -8.20 -15.93
N LEU A 232 4.22 -7.79 -15.84
CA LEU A 232 4.57 -6.39 -15.63
C LEU A 232 4.10 -5.51 -16.79
N LYS A 233 4.18 -6.04 -18.02
CA LYS A 233 3.70 -5.37 -19.23
C LYS A 233 2.23 -4.95 -19.10
N GLN A 234 1.34 -5.89 -18.75
CA GLN A 234 -0.08 -5.62 -18.64
C GLN A 234 -0.36 -4.63 -17.50
N MET A 235 0.25 -4.85 -16.33
CA MET A 235 0.05 -3.98 -15.16
C MET A 235 0.46 -2.53 -15.46
N VAL A 236 1.60 -2.31 -16.14
CA VAL A 236 2.05 -0.97 -16.54
C VAL A 236 1.14 -0.36 -17.60
N THR A 237 0.70 -1.15 -18.58
CA THR A 237 -0.25 -0.69 -19.62
C THR A 237 -1.50 -0.11 -18.96
N GLU A 238 -2.12 -0.85 -18.04
CA GLU A 238 -3.35 -0.39 -17.37
C GLU A 238 -3.12 0.84 -16.46
N LEU A 239 -1.93 1.01 -15.90
CA LEU A 239 -1.59 2.19 -15.07
C LEU A 239 -1.31 3.44 -15.92
N LEU A 240 -0.81 3.27 -17.15
CA LEU A 240 -0.68 4.35 -18.12
C LEU A 240 -2.05 4.80 -18.63
N GLU A 241 -2.96 3.85 -18.86
CA GLU A 241 -4.34 4.14 -19.22
C GLU A 241 -5.06 4.90 -18.11
N TYR A 242 -4.91 4.45 -16.86
CA TYR A 242 -5.40 5.18 -15.68
C TYR A 242 -4.89 6.63 -15.65
N TYR A 243 -3.59 6.86 -15.89
CA TYR A 243 -3.02 8.20 -15.94
C TYR A 243 -3.64 9.04 -17.08
N ARG A 244 -3.78 8.44 -18.26
CA ARG A 244 -4.38 9.09 -19.44
C ARG A 244 -5.83 9.48 -19.20
N GLU A 245 -6.62 8.62 -18.56
CA GLU A 245 -8.01 8.91 -18.21
C GLU A 245 -8.11 10.07 -17.22
N ALA A 246 -7.24 10.11 -16.21
CA ALA A 246 -7.22 11.18 -15.20
C ALA A 246 -6.74 12.53 -15.75
N ASN A 247 -5.80 12.53 -16.71
CA ASN A 247 -5.11 13.75 -17.16
C ASN A 247 -5.37 14.14 -18.63
N SER A 248 -6.10 13.31 -19.39
CA SER A 248 -6.27 13.44 -20.85
C SER A 248 -4.95 13.47 -21.64
N ARG A 249 -3.87 12.96 -21.06
CA ARG A 249 -2.52 12.94 -21.62
C ARG A 249 -1.69 11.84 -20.96
N LEU A 250 -0.70 11.31 -21.68
CA LEU A 250 0.23 10.33 -21.14
C LEU A 250 1.45 11.01 -20.50
N PRO A 251 2.11 10.37 -19.52
CA PRO A 251 3.37 10.87 -18.98
C PRO A 251 4.49 10.73 -20.03
N ASN A 252 5.49 11.61 -20.01
CA ASN A 252 6.68 11.50 -20.86
C ASN A 252 7.94 11.11 -20.08
N LYS A 253 7.87 11.09 -18.74
CA LYS A 253 8.95 10.65 -17.84
C LYS A 253 8.37 9.74 -16.76
N ILE A 254 8.95 8.57 -16.58
CA ILE A 254 8.50 7.55 -15.62
C ILE A 254 9.65 7.13 -14.71
N VAL A 255 9.42 7.19 -13.41
CA VAL A 255 10.35 6.68 -12.39
C VAL A 255 9.71 5.48 -11.70
N PHE A 256 10.37 4.33 -11.81
CA PHE A 256 9.86 3.04 -11.33
C PHE A 256 10.72 2.54 -10.16
N TYR A 257 10.11 2.36 -8.99
CA TYR A 257 10.76 1.80 -7.80
C TYR A 257 10.33 0.35 -7.58
N ARG A 258 11.29 -0.58 -7.52
CA ARG A 258 11.08 -2.03 -7.36
C ARG A 258 11.69 -2.54 -6.05
N ASP A 259 10.90 -3.08 -5.12
CA ASP A 259 11.38 -3.59 -3.82
C ASP A 259 11.37 -5.12 -3.72
N GLY A 260 12.38 -5.71 -3.08
CA GLY A 260 12.46 -7.17 -2.88
C GLY A 260 13.47 -7.88 -3.78
N VAL A 261 14.12 -7.17 -4.70
CA VAL A 261 15.12 -7.75 -5.61
C VAL A 261 16.51 -7.76 -4.97
N ASP A 262 17.15 -8.93 -4.92
CA ASP A 262 18.53 -9.11 -4.48
C ASP A 262 19.56 -8.81 -5.60
N ASP A 263 20.83 -8.57 -5.25
CA ASP A 263 21.86 -8.16 -6.24
C ASP A 263 22.05 -9.20 -7.34
N GLY A 264 21.95 -10.49 -6.98
CA GLY A 264 22.05 -11.61 -7.92
C GLY A 264 20.94 -11.66 -8.98
N GLN A 265 19.83 -10.96 -8.76
CA GLN A 265 18.68 -10.92 -9.66
C GLN A 265 18.66 -9.67 -10.57
N PHE A 266 19.64 -8.76 -10.46
CA PHE A 266 19.66 -7.54 -11.29
C PHE A 266 19.67 -7.82 -12.79
N SER A 267 20.42 -8.85 -13.21
CA SER A 267 20.41 -9.30 -14.62
C SER A 267 19.03 -9.75 -15.09
N ARG A 268 18.23 -10.35 -14.20
CA ARG A 268 16.85 -10.75 -14.51
C ARG A 268 15.97 -9.52 -14.68
N VAL A 269 16.07 -8.53 -13.80
CA VAL A 269 15.33 -7.26 -13.95
C VAL A 269 15.68 -6.55 -15.26
N LEU A 270 16.97 -6.42 -15.58
CA LEU A 270 17.45 -5.76 -16.79
C LEU A 270 16.99 -6.47 -18.07
N ASN A 271 17.01 -7.81 -18.09
CA ASN A 271 16.72 -8.60 -19.29
C ASN A 271 15.26 -9.04 -19.42
N PHE A 272 14.45 -8.92 -18.36
CA PHE A 272 13.06 -9.39 -18.35
C PHE A 272 12.04 -8.33 -17.94
N GLU A 273 12.22 -7.65 -16.80
CA GLU A 273 11.22 -6.67 -16.33
C GLU A 273 11.27 -5.37 -17.15
N ILE A 274 12.46 -4.79 -17.37
CA ILE A 274 12.59 -3.54 -18.12
C ILE A 274 12.09 -3.68 -19.58
N PRO A 275 12.41 -4.75 -20.33
CA PRO A 275 11.86 -4.97 -21.66
C PRO A 275 10.33 -5.05 -21.67
N GLN A 276 9.69 -5.64 -20.67
CA GLN A 276 8.23 -5.65 -20.56
C GLN A 276 7.65 -4.25 -20.38
N ILE A 277 8.26 -3.41 -19.55
CA ILE A 277 7.86 -2.00 -19.40
C ILE A 277 7.99 -1.28 -20.76
N LYS A 278 9.09 -1.50 -21.47
CA LYS A 278 9.32 -0.89 -22.79
C LYS A 278 8.32 -1.37 -23.85
N GLN A 279 7.91 -2.64 -23.80
CA GLN A 279 6.85 -3.16 -24.66
C GLN A 279 5.49 -2.52 -24.31
N ALA A 280 5.17 -2.32 -23.03
CA ALA A 280 3.97 -1.58 -22.64
C ALA A 280 3.97 -0.16 -23.20
N PHE A 281 5.13 0.51 -23.22
CA PHE A 281 5.26 1.83 -23.85
C PHE A 281 5.01 1.78 -25.35
N GLN A 282 5.53 0.78 -26.07
CA GLN A 282 5.29 0.64 -27.51
C GLN A 282 3.80 0.44 -27.82
N ASP A 283 3.09 -0.33 -26.99
CA ASP A 283 1.66 -0.60 -27.18
C ASP A 283 0.78 0.62 -26.88
N VAL A 284 1.15 1.46 -25.91
CA VAL A 284 0.35 2.63 -25.49
C VAL A 284 0.69 3.88 -26.30
N TYR A 285 1.97 4.11 -26.61
CA TYR A 285 2.49 5.32 -27.28
C TYR A 285 2.59 5.13 -28.80
N VAL A 286 1.56 4.56 -29.43
CA VAL A 286 1.57 4.26 -30.88
C VAL A 286 1.75 5.51 -31.75
N LYS A 287 1.26 6.67 -31.29
CA LYS A 287 1.26 7.94 -32.03
C LYS A 287 2.12 9.03 -31.38
N GLU A 288 2.76 8.71 -30.26
CA GLU A 288 3.47 9.66 -29.40
C GLU A 288 4.87 9.11 -29.12
N PRO A 289 5.87 9.96 -28.81
CA PRO A 289 7.16 9.46 -28.39
C PRO A 289 7.04 8.67 -27.09
N SER A 290 7.70 7.51 -27.01
CA SER A 290 7.77 6.72 -25.79
C SER A 290 8.38 7.53 -24.63
N PRO A 291 7.94 7.30 -23.39
CA PRO A 291 8.46 8.00 -22.23
C PRO A 291 9.87 7.54 -21.87
N LEU A 292 10.63 8.44 -21.26
CA LEU A 292 11.91 8.12 -20.64
C LEU A 292 11.69 7.35 -19.33
N LEU A 293 12.50 6.33 -19.07
CA LEU A 293 12.42 5.47 -17.90
C LEU A 293 13.66 5.61 -17.02
N THR A 294 13.45 5.77 -15.72
CA THR A 294 14.43 5.49 -14.67
C THR A 294 13.92 4.33 -13.81
N PHE A 295 14.70 3.27 -13.67
CA PHE A 295 14.37 2.07 -12.90
C PHE A 295 15.31 1.93 -11.70
N ILE A 296 14.72 1.85 -10.50
CA ILE A 296 15.43 1.90 -9.22
C ILE A 296 15.00 0.71 -8.37
N VAL A 297 15.96 -0.14 -7.99
CA VAL A 297 15.71 -1.17 -6.99
C VAL A 297 15.85 -0.57 -5.60
N VAL A 298 14.85 -0.82 -4.76
CA VAL A 298 14.83 -0.45 -3.34
C VAL A 298 15.11 -1.70 -2.51
N LYS A 299 16.04 -1.60 -1.57
CA LYS A 299 16.32 -2.63 -0.58
C LYS A 299 16.08 -2.08 0.81
N LYS A 300 14.89 -2.32 1.34
CA LYS A 300 14.55 -1.94 2.73
C LYS A 300 15.06 -2.95 3.77
N ARG A 301 15.48 -4.15 3.34
CA ARG A 301 15.94 -5.23 4.23
C ARG A 301 17.40 -5.66 3.98
N HIS A 302 18.37 -4.95 4.56
CA HIS A 302 19.80 -5.32 4.56
C HIS A 302 20.45 -5.21 5.97
N HIS A 303 21.71 -5.62 6.11
CA HIS A 303 22.42 -5.65 7.41
C HIS A 303 23.12 -4.34 7.80
N THR A 304 23.33 -3.42 6.84
CA THR A 304 23.98 -2.11 7.08
C THR A 304 23.19 -1.25 8.06
N ARG A 305 23.89 -0.65 9.03
CA ARG A 305 23.35 0.34 9.99
C ARG A 305 24.32 1.51 10.08
N PHE A 306 23.77 2.70 10.22
CA PHE A 306 24.52 3.94 10.36
C PHE A 306 24.22 4.57 11.70
N PHE A 307 25.23 5.21 12.29
CA PHE A 307 25.15 5.81 13.60
C PHE A 307 25.87 7.16 13.60
N VAL A 308 25.36 8.08 14.40
CA VAL A 308 26.05 9.32 14.76
C VAL A 308 26.40 9.31 16.24
N LEU A 309 27.42 10.06 16.63
CA LEU A 309 27.69 10.31 18.04
C LEU A 309 26.86 11.50 18.52
N ASP A 310 26.18 11.35 19.64
CA ASP A 310 25.51 12.46 20.32
C ASP A 310 26.52 13.35 21.07
N HIS A 311 26.02 14.43 21.68
CA HIS A 311 26.81 15.38 22.47
C HIS A 311 27.49 14.77 23.70
N ASN A 312 27.09 13.55 24.11
CA ASN A 312 27.69 12.80 25.21
C ASN A 312 28.57 11.64 24.71
N ASN A 313 28.96 11.63 23.42
CA ASN A 313 29.69 10.55 22.77
C ASN A 313 28.98 9.19 22.83
N LYS A 314 27.64 9.19 22.89
CA LYS A 314 26.84 7.97 22.81
C LYS A 314 26.30 7.78 21.40
N THR A 315 26.22 6.52 20.99
CA THR A 315 25.63 6.12 19.71
C THR A 315 24.17 6.53 19.63
N ALA A 316 23.83 7.31 18.61
CA ALA A 316 22.48 7.76 18.32
C ALA A 316 22.10 7.42 16.88
N ASN A 317 20.78 7.40 16.65
CA ASN A 317 20.20 7.25 15.33
C ASN A 317 20.55 8.45 14.44
N ILE A 318 20.78 8.16 13.16
CA ILE A 318 20.99 9.20 12.16
C ILE A 318 19.70 10.00 11.88
N PRO A 319 19.80 11.29 11.52
CA PRO A 319 18.64 12.12 11.26
C PRO A 319 17.95 11.73 9.94
N PRO A 320 16.63 11.99 9.80
CA PRO A 320 15.94 11.90 8.50
C PRO A 320 16.58 12.84 7.46
N GLY A 321 16.66 12.39 6.22
CA GLY A 321 17.30 13.09 5.11
C GLY A 321 18.80 12.80 4.95
N LEU A 322 19.41 12.02 5.86
CA LEU A 322 20.81 11.63 5.70
C LEU A 322 20.96 10.64 4.53
N VAL A 323 21.86 10.97 3.61
CA VAL A 323 22.25 10.16 2.46
C VAL A 323 23.69 9.67 2.64
N VAL A 324 23.97 8.43 2.22
CA VAL A 324 25.33 7.89 2.09
C VAL A 324 25.48 7.29 0.69
N ASP A 325 26.25 7.94 -0.16
CA ASP A 325 26.52 7.55 -1.54
C ASP A 325 28.02 7.40 -1.86
N THR A 326 28.87 7.39 -0.82
CA THR A 326 30.32 7.16 -0.91
C THR A 326 30.77 6.02 0.01
N ASP A 327 31.95 5.46 -0.28
CA ASP A 327 32.74 4.52 0.53
C ASP A 327 32.12 3.12 0.79
N VAL A 328 30.88 3.07 1.23
CA VAL A 328 30.14 1.85 1.63
C VAL A 328 29.02 1.49 0.65
N VAL A 329 29.07 2.05 -0.56
CA VAL A 329 28.16 1.77 -1.67
C VAL A 329 28.88 1.00 -2.78
N HIS A 330 28.15 0.59 -3.82
CA HIS A 330 28.76 -0.15 -4.92
C HIS A 330 29.76 0.73 -5.69
N PRO A 331 31.01 0.27 -5.94
CA PRO A 331 32.07 1.12 -6.48
C PRO A 331 31.88 1.53 -7.95
N GLY A 332 31.05 0.81 -8.71
CA GLY A 332 30.84 1.03 -10.14
C GLY A 332 29.38 1.17 -10.57
N GLN A 333 28.44 1.22 -9.63
CA GLN A 333 27.01 1.35 -9.93
C GLN A 333 26.47 2.53 -9.15
N PHE A 334 25.51 3.25 -9.73
CA PHE A 334 24.89 4.36 -9.04
C PHE A 334 23.95 3.83 -7.96
N SER A 335 24.40 3.93 -6.71
CA SER A 335 23.69 3.43 -5.53
C SER A 335 23.90 4.32 -4.32
N PHE A 336 22.90 4.42 -3.45
CA PHE A 336 22.95 5.27 -2.27
C PHE A 336 22.03 4.74 -1.17
N PHE A 337 22.43 4.93 0.09
CA PHE A 337 21.55 4.78 1.23
C PHE A 337 20.83 6.09 1.51
N LEU A 338 19.56 6.02 1.87
CA LEU A 338 18.78 7.17 2.35
C LEU A 338 18.01 6.81 3.60
N ASN A 339 18.23 7.57 4.68
CA ASN A 339 17.40 7.50 5.87
C ASN A 339 16.28 8.53 5.79
N SER A 340 15.12 8.14 5.30
CA SER A 340 14.02 9.09 5.10
C SER A 340 13.11 9.29 6.32
N HIS A 341 13.29 8.54 7.40
CA HIS A 341 12.34 8.51 8.53
C HIS A 341 13.00 8.66 9.89
N LYS A 342 12.21 9.12 10.86
CA LYS A 342 12.61 9.16 12.27
C LYS A 342 12.38 7.78 12.91
N ALA A 343 13.39 7.21 13.54
CA ALA A 343 13.19 6.00 14.35
C ALA A 343 12.35 6.33 15.59
N LEU A 344 11.14 5.78 15.67
CA LEU A 344 10.29 5.84 16.87
C LEU A 344 10.81 4.89 17.96
N GLN A 345 11.40 3.76 17.55
CA GLN A 345 11.98 2.75 18.43
C GLN A 345 13.10 2.01 17.69
N GLY A 346 14.14 1.62 18.42
CA GLY A 346 15.25 0.84 17.87
C GLY A 346 16.19 1.67 16.99
N THR A 347 16.93 0.98 16.13
CA THR A 347 17.93 1.58 15.23
C THR A 347 17.33 1.79 13.84
N ASN A 348 17.60 2.95 13.23
CA ASN A 348 17.22 3.22 11.84
C ASN A 348 17.80 2.15 10.90
N ARG A 349 17.00 1.75 9.91
CA ARG A 349 17.42 0.93 8.78
C ARG A 349 17.21 1.75 7.50
N PRO A 350 18.23 2.51 7.07
CA PRO A 350 18.14 3.36 5.87
C PRO A 350 18.02 2.48 4.64
N ALA A 351 17.05 2.71 3.77
CA ALA A 351 16.91 1.91 2.57
C ALA A 351 18.07 2.17 1.61
N LEU A 352 18.50 1.12 0.91
CA LEU A 352 19.50 1.18 -0.15
C LEU A 352 18.80 1.23 -1.50
N TYR A 353 19.20 2.17 -2.35
CA TYR A 353 18.66 2.38 -3.68
C TYR A 353 19.74 2.06 -4.71
N HIS A 354 19.43 1.23 -5.70
CA HIS A 354 20.30 0.93 -6.84
C HIS A 354 19.61 1.36 -8.13
N VAL A 355 20.24 2.26 -8.88
CA VAL A 355 19.73 2.67 -10.20
C VAL A 355 20.23 1.68 -11.23
N LEU A 356 19.32 0.87 -11.77
CA LEU A 356 19.66 -0.16 -12.75
C LEU A 356 19.56 0.36 -14.19
N TYR A 357 18.70 1.34 -14.43
CA TYR A 357 18.46 1.89 -15.76
C TYR A 357 18.05 3.36 -15.63
N ASP A 358 18.60 4.25 -16.45
CA ASP A 358 18.28 5.67 -16.41
C ASP A 358 18.43 6.35 -17.77
N GLU A 359 17.30 6.67 -18.40
CA GLU A 359 17.21 7.49 -19.61
C GLU A 359 16.88 8.96 -19.32
N ILE A 360 16.47 9.27 -18.10
CA ILE A 360 16.18 10.65 -17.68
C ILE A 360 17.50 11.39 -17.39
N HIS A 361 18.57 10.64 -17.10
CA HIS A 361 19.91 11.13 -16.82
C HIS A 361 19.95 12.02 -15.58
N PHE A 362 19.44 11.49 -14.48
CA PHE A 362 19.46 12.19 -13.20
C PHE A 362 20.89 12.38 -12.70
N THR A 363 21.14 13.55 -12.11
CA THR A 363 22.28 13.71 -11.21
C THR A 363 22.00 13.01 -9.87
N ALA A 364 23.07 12.75 -9.11
CA ALA A 364 22.93 12.10 -7.81
C ALA A 364 22.02 12.88 -6.86
N ASP A 365 22.26 14.18 -6.72
CA ASP A 365 21.48 15.09 -5.88
C ASP A 365 20.00 15.12 -6.27
N GLU A 366 19.70 15.20 -7.57
CA GLU A 366 18.33 15.24 -8.07
C GLU A 366 17.56 13.97 -7.68
N LEU A 367 18.15 12.79 -7.91
CA LEU A 367 17.46 11.53 -7.63
C LEU A 367 17.33 11.25 -6.14
N GLN A 368 18.36 11.55 -5.36
CA GLN A 368 18.34 11.39 -3.91
C GLN A 368 17.27 12.29 -3.27
N LEU A 369 17.19 13.54 -3.71
CA LEU A 369 16.19 14.50 -3.23
C LEU A 369 14.78 14.10 -3.66
N LEU A 370 14.60 13.68 -4.91
CA LEU A 370 13.33 13.15 -5.42
C LEU A 370 12.84 11.97 -4.59
N THR A 371 13.72 10.99 -4.38
CA THR A 371 13.43 9.80 -3.58
C THR A 371 13.03 10.18 -2.16
N TYR A 372 13.72 11.15 -1.55
CA TYR A 372 13.39 11.63 -0.21
C TYR A 372 12.00 12.29 -0.16
N TYR A 373 11.65 13.15 -1.12
CA TYR A 373 10.33 13.78 -1.15
C TYR A 373 9.20 12.77 -1.36
N LEU A 374 9.39 11.75 -2.19
CA LEU A 374 8.39 10.70 -2.39
C LEU A 374 8.07 9.93 -1.10
N CYS A 375 8.97 9.92 -0.10
CA CYS A 375 8.69 9.35 1.23
C CYS A 375 7.67 10.17 2.06
N PHE A 376 7.38 11.42 1.67
CA PHE A 376 6.38 12.28 2.32
C PHE A 376 5.01 12.23 1.64
N THR A 377 4.85 11.42 0.59
CA THR A 377 3.64 11.43 -0.24
C THR A 377 2.56 10.44 0.24
N ASP A 378 2.77 9.69 1.32
CA ASP A 378 1.76 8.74 1.81
C ASP A 378 0.54 9.50 2.35
N PRO A 379 -0.64 9.37 1.72
CA PRO A 379 -1.83 10.10 2.17
C PRO A 379 -2.33 9.64 3.54
N ARG A 380 -1.90 8.49 4.04
CA ARG A 380 -2.34 7.87 5.30
C ARG A 380 -1.53 8.33 6.50
N SER A 381 -0.38 8.96 6.27
CA SER A 381 0.57 9.40 7.28
C SER A 381 0.76 10.92 7.23
N SER A 382 1.14 11.51 8.35
CA SER A 382 1.60 12.91 8.43
C SER A 382 3.13 12.99 8.64
N THR A 383 3.81 11.85 8.59
CA THR A 383 5.26 11.73 8.75
C THR A 383 5.87 10.97 7.59
N SER A 384 7.11 11.31 7.25
CA SER A 384 7.90 10.60 6.23
C SER A 384 8.06 9.11 6.55
N GLU A 385 7.98 8.30 5.52
CA GLU A 385 8.15 6.85 5.58
C GLU A 385 9.59 6.42 5.28
N ALA A 386 9.90 5.16 5.52
CA ALA A 386 11.25 4.62 5.33
C ALA A 386 11.63 4.37 3.86
N ILE A 387 10.64 4.36 2.97
CA ILE A 387 10.73 4.13 1.53
C ILE A 387 9.69 5.01 0.82
N PRO A 388 9.80 5.23 -0.50
CA PRO A 388 8.80 5.97 -1.26
C PRO A 388 7.41 5.38 -1.08
N SER A 389 6.40 6.24 -0.93
CA SER A 389 5.07 5.81 -0.52
C SER A 389 4.38 4.87 -1.51
N LEU A 390 4.70 4.97 -2.80
CA LEU A 390 4.17 4.04 -3.82
C LEU A 390 4.70 2.61 -3.66
N VAL A 391 5.94 2.45 -3.19
CA VAL A 391 6.52 1.14 -2.88
C VAL A 391 5.84 0.54 -1.65
N HIS A 392 5.69 1.33 -0.60
CA HIS A 392 4.96 0.89 0.59
C HIS A 392 3.49 0.56 0.29
N GLN A 393 2.84 1.30 -0.62
CA GLN A 393 1.50 0.96 -1.09
C GLN A 393 1.47 -0.38 -1.84
N ALA A 394 2.48 -0.68 -2.66
CA ALA A 394 2.60 -1.97 -3.34
C ALA A 394 2.74 -3.13 -2.33
N ASP A 395 3.58 -2.98 -1.31
CA ASP A 395 3.74 -3.96 -0.23
C ASP A 395 2.41 -4.32 0.43
N LEU A 396 1.62 -3.29 0.73
CA LEU A 396 0.33 -3.43 1.39
C LEU A 396 -0.72 -4.00 0.47
N ALA A 397 -0.70 -3.62 -0.80
CA ALA A 397 -1.58 -4.19 -1.81
C ALA A 397 -1.36 -5.69 -1.96
N ALA A 398 -0.11 -6.11 -2.15
CA ALA A 398 0.27 -7.51 -2.19
C ALA A 398 -0.12 -8.25 -0.90
N SER A 399 0.20 -7.67 0.28
CA SER A 399 -0.12 -8.28 1.58
C SER A 399 -1.61 -8.48 1.80
N ASN A 400 -2.45 -7.48 1.47
CA ASN A 400 -3.89 -7.59 1.60
C ASN A 400 -4.48 -8.55 0.55
N ALA A 401 -3.92 -8.62 -0.66
CA ALA A 401 -4.36 -9.58 -1.66
C ALA A 401 -4.13 -11.03 -1.21
N ARG A 402 -3.02 -11.32 -0.52
CA ARG A 402 -2.79 -12.63 0.12
C ARG A 402 -3.86 -12.96 1.15
N ASP A 403 -4.26 -11.98 1.96
CA ASP A 403 -5.29 -12.18 2.98
C ASP A 403 -6.69 -12.35 2.37
N LEU A 404 -6.97 -11.66 1.25
CA LEU A 404 -8.27 -11.60 0.57
C LEU A 404 -8.64 -12.86 -0.19
N PHE A 405 -7.64 -13.52 -0.77
CA PHE A 405 -7.83 -14.72 -1.58
C PHE A 405 -7.13 -15.93 -0.93
N PRO A 406 -7.57 -16.37 0.27
CA PRO A 406 -7.09 -17.61 0.85
C PRO A 406 -7.51 -18.78 -0.05
N GLU A 407 -6.59 -19.70 -0.30
CA GLU A 407 -6.71 -20.65 -1.40
C GLU A 407 -7.54 -21.88 -1.05
N ARG A 408 -8.03 -22.56 -2.09
CA ARG A 408 -8.71 -23.86 -2.00
C ARG A 408 -7.75 -24.86 -1.37
N ASP A 409 -8.21 -25.65 -0.40
CA ASP A 409 -7.49 -26.83 0.07
C ASP A 409 -7.31 -27.81 -1.10
N THR A 410 -6.23 -27.68 -1.87
CA THR A 410 -5.77 -28.74 -2.75
C THR A 410 -5.05 -29.76 -1.89
N SER A 411 -5.82 -30.69 -1.34
CA SER A 411 -5.33 -31.92 -0.73
C SER A 411 -4.74 -32.85 -1.80
N THR A 412 -3.69 -32.42 -2.49
CA THR A 412 -2.82 -33.29 -3.28
C THR A 412 -1.50 -33.43 -2.55
N ASN A 413 -1.46 -34.49 -1.77
CA ASN A 413 -0.36 -34.90 -0.92
C ASN A 413 0.71 -35.57 -1.77
N ASP A 414 1.41 -34.78 -2.58
CA ASP A 414 2.48 -35.28 -3.42
C ASP A 414 3.84 -34.96 -2.77
N GLY A 415 4.47 -36.00 -2.24
CA GLY A 415 5.81 -35.93 -1.66
C GLY A 415 6.85 -35.78 -2.76
N TYR A 416 7.53 -34.63 -2.82
CA TYR A 416 8.66 -34.42 -3.70
C TYR A 416 9.85 -33.74 -2.99
N ALA A 417 11.03 -34.10 -3.48
CA ALA A 417 12.34 -34.04 -2.84
C ALA A 417 12.90 -32.62 -2.60
N ALA A 418 13.91 -32.58 -1.75
CA ALA A 418 14.50 -31.41 -1.11
C ALA A 418 15.56 -30.67 -1.96
N ASP A 419 15.30 -30.43 -3.25
CA ASP A 419 16.19 -29.63 -4.10
C ASP A 419 15.39 -28.62 -4.93
N ALA A 420 15.32 -27.37 -4.46
CA ALA A 420 14.84 -26.26 -5.29
C ALA A 420 15.42 -24.93 -4.77
N LEU A 421 16.68 -24.66 -5.12
CA LEU A 421 17.32 -23.35 -4.97
C LEU A 421 17.30 -22.54 -6.27
N GLU A 422 16.80 -23.10 -7.37
CA GLU A 422 16.69 -22.41 -8.65
C GLU A 422 15.29 -21.79 -8.83
N GLU A 423 15.27 -20.51 -9.21
CA GLU A 423 14.03 -19.84 -9.60
C GLU A 423 13.43 -20.54 -10.83
N PRO A 424 12.10 -20.72 -10.88
CA PRO A 424 11.46 -21.37 -12.01
C PRO A 424 11.66 -20.56 -13.29
N SER A 425 11.69 -21.27 -14.42
CA SER A 425 11.59 -20.70 -15.76
C SER A 425 10.33 -19.83 -15.86
N LEU A 426 10.49 -18.61 -16.37
CA LEU A 426 9.40 -17.63 -16.48
C LEU A 426 8.29 -18.09 -17.44
N ASN A 427 8.64 -18.92 -18.43
CA ASN A 427 7.67 -19.50 -19.36
C ASN A 427 6.78 -20.56 -18.70
N ASP A 428 7.14 -21.01 -17.50
CA ASP A 428 6.43 -22.02 -16.72
C ASP A 428 5.67 -21.41 -15.52
N VAL A 429 5.37 -20.11 -15.58
CA VAL A 429 4.56 -19.41 -14.57
C VAL A 429 3.14 -19.23 -15.08
N VAL A 430 2.16 -19.62 -14.27
CA VAL A 430 0.74 -19.33 -14.53
C VAL A 430 0.35 -18.07 -13.77
N THR A 431 -0.21 -17.10 -14.48
CA THR A 431 -0.56 -15.79 -13.95
C THR A 431 -2.08 -15.67 -13.80
N GLU A 432 -2.53 -15.07 -12.69
CA GLU A 432 -3.95 -14.79 -12.43
C GLU A 432 -4.07 -13.33 -11.98
N HIS A 433 -4.66 -12.49 -12.84
CA HIS A 433 -4.97 -11.12 -12.50
C HIS A 433 -6.09 -11.06 -11.49
N LEU A 434 -5.85 -10.35 -10.38
CA LEU A 434 -6.87 -10.17 -9.36
C LEU A 434 -7.80 -9.02 -9.76
N SER A 435 -8.91 -9.37 -10.39
CA SER A 435 -9.99 -8.45 -10.70
C SER A 435 -10.78 -8.10 -9.45
N VAL A 436 -11.07 -6.81 -9.30
CA VAL A 436 -11.96 -6.29 -8.27
C VAL A 436 -13.24 -5.77 -8.92
N HIS A 437 -14.23 -5.40 -8.10
CA HIS A 437 -15.43 -4.76 -8.61
C HIS A 437 -15.08 -3.51 -9.43
N GLU A 438 -15.83 -3.21 -10.50
CA GLU A 438 -15.55 -2.09 -11.41
C GLU A 438 -15.42 -0.75 -10.65
N ASP A 439 -16.38 -0.45 -9.77
CA ASP A 439 -16.35 0.71 -8.84
C ASP A 439 -15.07 0.81 -7.98
N MET A 440 -14.31 -0.27 -7.82
CA MET A 440 -13.13 -0.35 -6.97
C MET A 440 -11.81 -0.39 -7.74
N ARG A 441 -11.84 -0.53 -9.07
CA ARG A 441 -10.65 -0.75 -9.93
C ARG A 441 -9.54 0.26 -9.68
N ASP A 442 -9.89 1.53 -9.63
CA ASP A 442 -8.94 2.64 -9.45
C ASP A 442 -9.04 3.28 -8.06
N THR A 443 -9.71 2.60 -7.13
CA THR A 443 -9.70 3.00 -5.73
C THR A 443 -8.52 2.33 -5.01
N PRO A 444 -7.84 3.01 -4.07
CA PRO A 444 -6.75 2.43 -3.30
C PRO A 444 -7.29 1.58 -2.12
N HIS A 445 -7.93 0.47 -2.45
CA HIS A 445 -8.74 -0.34 -1.53
C HIS A 445 -7.94 -1.17 -0.50
N PHE A 446 -6.62 -1.21 -0.66
CA PHE A 446 -5.67 -1.93 0.20
C PHE A 446 -5.20 -1.10 1.42
N GLY A 447 -5.73 0.12 1.58
CA GLY A 447 -5.40 1.03 2.69
C GLY A 447 -5.88 0.61 4.07
#